data_AF-A0A958BMB5-F1
#
_entry.id   AF-A0A958BMB5-F1
#
_cell.length_a   1.000
_cell.length_b   1.000
_cell.length_c   1.000
_cell.angle_alpha   90.00
_cell.angle_beta   90.00
_cell.angle_gamma   90.00
#
_symmetry.space_group_name_H-M   'P 1'
#
loop_
_entity.id
_entity.type
_entity.pdbx_description
1 polymer ?
#
loop_
_entity_poly.entity_id
_entity_poly.type
_entity_poly.pdbx_seq_one_letter_code
_entity_poly.pdbx_strand_id
1 'polypeptide(L)'
;MRPRIVIAALLALFITACNGGTDWELLFAQNSVVSAGVVAAADAQEVDRLGSSTAIDGDLAAFGAPNEDGGPGDPLPETGAVYVFARGETTWEAQAKLLASDAGANYLFGSAVEISGNYLIAGAPGRASSLGGVYVFARDTETGDWDLGFSPLITDLTGTDMLGGAVAISGDWLAVGGPGHDTGGINAGAVWISERTGPGNSWSNGVRLQASDAQMGDQFGWSVALSGDWLAVGAPGEDGPSEQRPDAGAVYVFHRTGPGNVWDAGTKLIPESPGLADQFGFDVDLSGERMIVGAPGDDGTVGDSVPSAGTAYIFEYSDMSWQQTEQLRAVALRSEDFFGFSVGIDGNLAVVGVPGWDCFNPYICPLDAIGDDVGVAYVWGRYEDGTWGVRGILPNLVSTQNDRMGWSVGVSGAYLSTGASEGGGAVGNDVPDAGTGFFYKSPTSPPIICSPISWSCI
;
A
#
# COMPACT_ATOMS: atom_id res chain seq x y z
N MET A 1 -26.76 55.92 -21.40
CA MET A 1 -25.66 56.74 -21.96
C MET A 1 -24.60 56.91 -20.88
N ARG A 2 -23.35 56.52 -21.19
CA ARG A 2 -22.10 56.59 -20.37
C ARG A 2 -21.99 55.64 -19.16
N PRO A 3 -20.78 55.17 -18.81
CA PRO A 3 -19.84 54.43 -19.66
C PRO A 3 -19.30 53.15 -18.99
N ARG A 4 -18.67 52.28 -19.80
CA ARG A 4 -17.77 51.22 -19.34
C ARG A 4 -16.67 51.84 -18.47
N ILE A 5 -16.56 51.41 -17.22
CA ILE A 5 -15.32 51.57 -16.44
C ILE A 5 -14.53 50.27 -16.63
N VAL A 6 -13.44 50.42 -17.35
CA VAL A 6 -12.32 49.48 -17.38
C VAL A 6 -11.66 49.55 -16.00
N ILE A 7 -11.78 48.48 -15.21
CA ILE A 7 -10.80 48.19 -14.15
C ILE A 7 -9.95 47.05 -14.70
N ALA A 8 -9.09 47.41 -15.64
CA ALA A 8 -7.85 46.69 -15.90
C ALA A 8 -6.75 47.46 -15.14
N ALA A 9 -5.79 46.73 -14.59
CA ALA A 9 -4.64 47.19 -13.80
C ALA A 9 -4.89 47.38 -12.30
N LEU A 10 -5.06 46.25 -11.58
CA LEU A 10 -4.48 46.09 -10.23
C LEU A 10 -4.35 44.64 -9.71
N LEU A 11 -4.56 43.62 -10.55
CA LEU A 11 -4.39 42.22 -10.14
C LEU A 11 -3.59 41.41 -11.18
N ALA A 12 -2.44 41.95 -11.59
CA ALA A 12 -1.50 41.27 -12.50
C ALA A 12 -0.08 41.24 -11.93
N LEU A 13 0.06 41.22 -10.59
CA LEU A 13 1.37 41.20 -9.93
C LEU A 13 1.57 40.06 -8.90
N PHE A 14 0.69 39.05 -8.87
CA PHE A 14 0.86 37.86 -8.02
C PHE A 14 0.52 36.54 -8.73
N ILE A 15 0.62 36.50 -10.08
CA ILE A 15 0.50 35.27 -10.86
C ILE A 15 1.67 35.18 -11.84
N THR A 16 2.90 35.35 -11.35
CA THR A 16 4.12 35.13 -12.15
C THR A 16 5.29 34.65 -11.30
N ALA A 17 5.00 33.85 -10.29
CA ALA A 17 6.01 33.17 -9.47
C ALA A 17 5.48 31.83 -8.96
N CYS A 18 4.98 31.01 -9.89
CA CYS A 18 4.85 29.54 -9.75
C CYS A 18 4.57 28.88 -11.12
N ASN A 19 4.99 29.51 -12.23
CA ASN A 19 5.22 28.79 -13.49
C ASN A 19 6.69 28.40 -13.50
N GLY A 20 7.07 27.48 -12.61
CA GLY A 20 8.26 26.67 -12.84
C GLY A 20 7.97 25.85 -14.10
N GLY A 21 8.62 26.20 -15.21
CA GLY A 21 8.58 25.44 -16.46
C GLY A 21 7.22 24.87 -16.85
N THR A 22 6.30 25.70 -17.33
CA THR A 22 5.22 25.24 -18.22
C THR A 22 5.77 24.95 -19.63
N ASP A 23 6.86 24.18 -19.71
CA ASP A 23 7.08 23.27 -20.84
C ASP A 23 6.27 21.96 -20.62
N TRP A 24 5.27 22.02 -19.74
CA TRP A 24 3.96 21.49 -20.05
C TRP A 24 3.38 22.28 -21.24
N GLU A 25 3.55 21.80 -22.47
CA GLU A 25 2.73 22.30 -23.58
C GLU A 25 1.24 22.07 -23.21
N LEU A 26 0.47 23.16 -23.12
CA LEU A 26 -0.98 23.12 -23.17
C LEU A 26 -1.41 22.69 -24.58
N LEU A 27 -1.46 21.38 -24.81
CA LEU A 27 -2.18 20.75 -25.92
C LEU A 27 -3.51 20.21 -25.37
N PHE A 28 -4.55 21.06 -25.46
CA PHE A 28 -5.91 20.58 -25.46
C PHE A 28 -6.11 19.70 -26.69
N ALA A 29 -6.64 18.48 -26.50
CA ALA A 29 -6.65 17.42 -27.51
C ALA A 29 -5.23 17.00 -27.96
N GLN A 30 -4.90 15.77 -27.55
CA GLN A 30 -3.63 15.00 -27.63
C GLN A 30 -2.59 15.24 -26.52
N ASN A 31 -2.20 14.11 -25.88
CA ASN A 31 -1.15 13.86 -24.89
C ASN A 31 -1.38 14.30 -23.44
N SER A 32 -2.23 13.49 -22.78
CA SER A 32 -2.29 13.22 -21.35
C SER A 32 -0.93 12.92 -20.70
N VAL A 33 -0.72 13.43 -19.49
CA VAL A 33 0.21 12.87 -18.48
C VAL A 33 -0.69 12.58 -17.28
N VAL A 34 -1.37 11.44 -17.16
CA VAL A 34 -0.94 10.04 -17.18
C VAL A 34 -2.03 9.20 -17.85
N SER A 35 -1.68 8.16 -18.62
CA SER A 35 -2.66 7.16 -19.07
C SER A 35 -3.14 6.35 -17.87
N ALA A 36 -4.17 6.83 -17.17
CA ALA A 36 -4.80 6.07 -16.11
C ALA A 36 -5.65 4.97 -16.72
N GLY A 37 -5.20 3.72 -16.58
CA GLY A 37 -6.08 2.57 -16.71
C GLY A 37 -6.85 2.47 -15.41
N VAL A 38 -8.00 3.12 -15.34
CA VAL A 38 -8.94 2.87 -14.25
C VAL A 38 -9.51 1.48 -14.48
N VAL A 39 -9.48 0.65 -13.45
CA VAL A 39 -10.04 -0.69 -13.51
C VAL A 39 -11.09 -0.87 -12.42
N ALA A 40 -12.23 -1.37 -12.85
CA ALA A 40 -13.27 -1.89 -11.99
C ALA A 40 -13.46 -3.37 -12.32
N ALA A 41 -13.93 -4.15 -11.34
CA ALA A 41 -14.36 -5.51 -11.58
C ALA A 41 -15.56 -5.49 -12.53
N ALA A 42 -15.58 -6.36 -13.54
CA ALA A 42 -16.68 -6.42 -14.51
C ALA A 42 -18.00 -6.86 -13.86
N ASP A 43 -17.90 -7.51 -12.71
CA ASP A 43 -18.93 -8.04 -11.85
C ASP A 43 -19.03 -7.30 -10.50
N ALA A 44 -18.48 -6.08 -10.43
CA ALA A 44 -18.50 -5.24 -9.23
C ALA A 44 -19.91 -5.08 -8.66
N GLN A 45 -20.04 -5.35 -7.36
CA GLN A 45 -21.26 -5.23 -6.55
C GLN A 45 -21.04 -4.31 -5.36
N GLU A 46 -22.16 -3.95 -4.70
CA GLU A 46 -22.12 -3.08 -3.53
C GLU A 46 -21.25 -3.72 -2.45
N VAL A 47 -20.33 -2.93 -1.92
CA VAL A 47 -19.46 -3.33 -0.81
C VAL A 47 -18.44 -4.43 -1.18
N ASP A 48 -18.17 -4.73 -2.45
CA ASP A 48 -17.09 -5.69 -2.82
C ASP A 48 -15.68 -5.20 -2.43
N ARG A 49 -15.50 -3.88 -2.34
CA ARG A 49 -14.28 -3.18 -1.92
C ARG A 49 -13.03 -3.55 -2.72
N LEU A 50 -13.14 -3.63 -4.05
CA LEU A 50 -11.99 -3.76 -4.94
C LEU A 50 -10.94 -2.67 -4.63
N GLY A 51 -9.66 -3.06 -4.55
CA GLY A 51 -8.58 -2.15 -4.23
C GLY A 51 -8.30 -2.02 -2.73
N SER A 52 -8.94 -2.84 -1.89
CA SER A 52 -8.56 -2.99 -0.47
C SER A 52 -7.10 -3.44 -0.30
N SER A 53 -6.57 -4.15 -1.29
CA SER A 53 -5.15 -4.48 -1.43
C SER A 53 -4.73 -4.38 -2.90
N THR A 54 -3.45 -4.14 -3.16
CA THR A 54 -2.89 -4.13 -4.51
C THR A 54 -1.46 -4.64 -4.51
N ALA A 55 -1.05 -5.25 -5.62
CA ALA A 55 0.35 -5.56 -5.90
C ALA A 55 0.63 -5.41 -7.40
N ILE A 56 1.85 -5.06 -7.76
CA ILE A 56 2.28 -4.85 -9.15
C ILE A 56 3.72 -5.34 -9.33
N ASP A 57 3.96 -6.14 -10.37
CA ASP A 57 5.30 -6.57 -10.78
C ASP A 57 5.40 -6.58 -12.31
N GLY A 58 6.15 -5.61 -12.83
CA GLY A 58 6.37 -5.41 -14.25
C GLY A 58 5.07 -5.23 -15.04
N ASP A 59 4.66 -6.30 -15.72
CA ASP A 59 3.52 -6.31 -16.64
C ASP A 59 2.29 -7.00 -16.04
N LEU A 60 2.32 -7.36 -14.76
CA LEU A 60 1.19 -7.92 -14.05
C LEU A 60 0.87 -7.08 -12.82
N ALA A 61 -0.40 -7.02 -12.50
CA ALA A 61 -0.88 -6.41 -11.28
C ALA A 61 -2.13 -7.12 -10.77
N ALA A 62 -2.41 -6.97 -9.49
CA ALA A 62 -3.57 -7.55 -8.86
C ALA A 62 -4.23 -6.57 -7.89
N PHE A 63 -5.54 -6.73 -7.72
CA PHE A 63 -6.33 -6.02 -6.72
C PHE A 63 -7.20 -7.01 -5.96
N GLY A 64 -7.17 -6.92 -4.63
CA GLY A 64 -8.07 -7.67 -3.76
C GLY A 64 -9.43 -6.99 -3.61
N ALA A 65 -10.47 -7.80 -3.54
CA ALA A 65 -11.85 -7.42 -3.21
C ALA A 65 -12.36 -8.38 -2.12
N PRO A 66 -11.95 -8.18 -0.85
CA PRO A 66 -12.17 -9.14 0.22
C PRO A 66 -13.65 -9.36 0.55
N ASN A 67 -14.51 -8.40 0.21
CA ASN A 67 -15.93 -8.46 0.52
C ASN A 67 -16.77 -9.02 -0.64
N GLU A 68 -16.14 -9.40 -1.75
CA GLU A 68 -16.84 -9.96 -2.91
C GLU A 68 -17.61 -11.24 -2.54
N ASP A 69 -18.89 -11.27 -2.92
CA ASP A 69 -19.83 -12.31 -2.52
C ASP A 69 -20.44 -13.12 -3.69
N GLY A 70 -19.92 -12.99 -4.91
CA GLY A 70 -20.30 -13.84 -6.04
C GLY A 70 -21.64 -13.50 -6.71
N GLY A 71 -22.45 -12.55 -6.19
CA GLY A 71 -23.71 -12.14 -6.82
C GLY A 71 -24.92 -12.04 -5.89
N PRO A 72 -25.99 -11.33 -6.30
CA PRO A 72 -27.25 -11.34 -5.58
C PRO A 72 -27.85 -12.76 -5.50
N GLY A 73 -27.94 -13.30 -4.28
CA GLY A 73 -28.49 -14.64 -4.01
C GLY A 73 -27.44 -15.74 -3.85
N ASP A 74 -26.15 -15.39 -3.87
CA ASP A 74 -25.10 -16.31 -3.41
C ASP A 74 -25.23 -16.54 -1.89
N PRO A 75 -25.19 -17.80 -1.41
CA PRO A 75 -25.27 -18.11 0.01
C PRO A 75 -24.00 -17.75 0.82
N LEU A 76 -22.91 -17.30 0.19
CA LEU A 76 -21.62 -17.07 0.85
C LEU A 76 -21.21 -15.58 0.79
N PRO A 77 -21.66 -14.74 1.76
CA PRO A 77 -21.20 -13.35 1.83
C PRO A 77 -19.71 -13.25 2.10
N GLU A 78 -19.05 -12.22 1.57
CA GLU A 78 -17.65 -11.86 1.90
C GLU A 78 -16.67 -13.03 1.74
N THR A 79 -16.85 -13.83 0.67
CA THR A 79 -15.90 -14.88 0.32
C THR A 79 -14.57 -14.31 -0.12
N GLY A 80 -14.63 -13.20 -0.86
CA GLY A 80 -13.52 -12.44 -1.39
C GLY A 80 -13.01 -12.96 -2.74
N ALA A 81 -12.43 -12.04 -3.52
CA ALA A 81 -11.83 -12.30 -4.83
C ALA A 81 -10.53 -11.52 -5.03
N VAL A 82 -9.72 -11.98 -5.99
CA VAL A 82 -8.56 -11.22 -6.50
C VAL A 82 -8.67 -11.08 -8.01
N TYR A 83 -8.55 -9.85 -8.49
CA TYR A 83 -8.62 -9.51 -9.91
C TYR A 83 -7.22 -9.24 -10.44
N VAL A 84 -6.80 -10.00 -11.45
CA VAL A 84 -5.48 -9.91 -12.07
C VAL A 84 -5.58 -9.17 -13.39
N PHE A 85 -4.67 -8.24 -13.61
CA PHE A 85 -4.57 -7.42 -14.80
C PHE A 85 -3.18 -7.58 -15.43
N ALA A 86 -3.15 -7.63 -16.77
CA ALA A 86 -1.92 -7.66 -17.54
C ALA A 86 -1.76 -6.35 -18.32
N ARG A 87 -0.52 -5.85 -18.39
CA ARG A 87 -0.20 -4.63 -19.11
C ARG A 87 -0.15 -4.90 -20.62
N GLY A 88 -1.06 -4.28 -21.34
CA GLY A 88 -0.98 -4.15 -22.80
C GLY A 88 0.00 -3.05 -23.22
N GLU A 89 -0.06 -2.65 -24.49
CA GLU A 89 0.83 -1.60 -25.02
C GLU A 89 0.57 -0.24 -24.35
N THR A 90 -0.71 0.08 -24.09
CA THR A 90 -1.14 1.38 -23.56
C THR A 90 -2.20 1.28 -22.44
N THR A 91 -2.69 0.10 -22.14
CA THR A 91 -3.80 -0.15 -21.20
C THR A 91 -3.48 -1.34 -20.30
N TRP A 92 -4.17 -1.45 -19.17
CA TRP A 92 -4.20 -2.67 -18.36
C TRP A 92 -5.48 -3.44 -18.70
N GLU A 93 -5.35 -4.74 -18.96
CA GLU A 93 -6.44 -5.60 -19.39
C GLU A 93 -6.71 -6.66 -18.33
N ALA A 94 -7.98 -6.89 -18.01
CA ALA A 94 -8.37 -7.94 -17.08
C ALA A 94 -7.95 -9.31 -17.62
N GLN A 95 -7.16 -10.04 -16.84
CA GLN A 95 -6.63 -11.35 -17.21
C GLN A 95 -7.36 -12.48 -16.48
N ALA A 96 -7.61 -12.34 -15.18
CA ALA A 96 -8.24 -13.40 -14.38
C ALA A 96 -8.99 -12.85 -13.17
N LYS A 97 -10.02 -13.59 -12.72
CA LYS A 97 -10.59 -13.50 -11.37
C LYS A 97 -10.20 -14.78 -10.64
N LEU A 98 -9.49 -14.63 -9.52
CA LEU A 98 -9.02 -15.73 -8.69
C LEU A 98 -9.90 -15.82 -7.45
N LEU A 99 -10.18 -17.06 -7.04
CA LEU A 99 -11.01 -17.39 -5.88
C LEU A 99 -10.30 -18.47 -5.04
N ALA A 100 -10.60 -18.50 -3.74
CA ALA A 100 -10.18 -19.59 -2.87
C ALA A 100 -10.78 -20.94 -3.32
N SER A 101 -9.99 -22.01 -3.32
CA SER A 101 -10.45 -23.38 -3.70
C SER A 101 -11.56 -23.92 -2.82
N ASP A 102 -11.60 -23.46 -1.58
CA ASP A 102 -12.51 -23.84 -0.51
C ASP A 102 -13.27 -22.62 0.00
N ALA A 103 -13.65 -21.72 -0.92
CA ALA A 103 -14.39 -20.50 -0.63
C ALA A 103 -15.52 -20.73 0.39
N GLY A 104 -15.60 -19.82 1.36
CA GLY A 104 -16.56 -19.87 2.45
C GLY A 104 -16.91 -18.46 2.90
N ALA A 105 -18.07 -18.33 3.56
CA ALA A 105 -18.56 -17.03 4.00
C ALA A 105 -17.58 -16.36 4.99
N ASN A 106 -17.39 -15.05 4.83
CA ASN A 106 -16.52 -14.19 5.64
C ASN A 106 -15.04 -14.64 5.65
N TYR A 107 -14.56 -15.29 4.58
CA TYR A 107 -13.15 -15.69 4.48
C TYR A 107 -12.26 -14.49 4.17
N LEU A 108 -12.81 -13.44 3.55
CA LEU A 108 -12.09 -12.23 3.20
C LEU A 108 -10.89 -12.51 2.29
N PHE A 109 -11.05 -13.42 1.34
CA PHE A 109 -9.99 -13.75 0.38
C PHE A 109 -9.59 -12.51 -0.44
N GLY A 110 -8.30 -12.20 -0.50
CA GLY A 110 -7.80 -10.99 -1.14
C GLY A 110 -7.64 -9.80 -0.19
N SER A 111 -7.80 -9.97 1.13
CA SER A 111 -7.47 -8.91 2.10
C SER A 111 -6.01 -8.45 1.99
N ALA A 112 -5.11 -9.36 1.62
CA ALA A 112 -3.72 -9.05 1.27
C ALA A 112 -3.36 -9.80 -0.01
N VAL A 113 -2.66 -9.13 -0.93
CA VAL A 113 -2.26 -9.67 -2.23
C VAL A 113 -0.83 -9.26 -2.51
N GLU A 114 -0.01 -10.18 -3.00
CA GLU A 114 1.34 -9.89 -3.50
C GLU A 114 1.61 -10.63 -4.80
N ILE A 115 2.41 -10.06 -5.71
CA ILE A 115 2.76 -10.67 -6.99
C ILE A 115 4.26 -10.56 -7.27
N SER A 116 4.89 -11.68 -7.65
CA SER A 116 6.29 -11.68 -8.09
C SER A 116 6.50 -12.72 -9.18
N GLY A 117 6.89 -12.24 -10.37
CA GLY A 117 7.05 -13.04 -11.57
C GLY A 117 5.78 -13.83 -11.92
N ASN A 118 5.85 -15.15 -11.78
CA ASN A 118 4.75 -16.07 -12.10
C ASN A 118 3.98 -16.52 -10.87
N TYR A 119 4.11 -15.84 -9.73
CA TYR A 119 3.44 -16.22 -8.50
C TYR A 119 2.61 -15.06 -7.98
N LEU A 120 1.39 -15.38 -7.55
CA LEU A 120 0.50 -14.48 -6.84
C LEU A 120 0.09 -15.14 -5.54
N ILE A 121 0.09 -14.37 -4.46
CA ILE A 121 -0.35 -14.84 -3.15
C ILE A 121 -1.55 -14.01 -2.72
N ALA A 122 -2.53 -14.68 -2.13
CA ALA A 122 -3.70 -14.04 -1.56
C ALA A 122 -3.98 -14.57 -0.15
N GLY A 123 -4.17 -13.65 0.78
CA GLY A 123 -4.57 -13.94 2.16
C GLY A 123 -6.08 -14.03 2.33
N ALA A 124 -6.53 -14.82 3.31
CA ALA A 124 -7.94 -14.96 3.71
C ALA A 124 -8.03 -15.00 5.25
N PRO A 125 -7.76 -13.89 5.95
CA PRO A 125 -7.62 -13.86 7.40
C PRO A 125 -8.90 -14.22 8.15
N GLY A 126 -10.08 -14.13 7.53
CA GLY A 126 -11.36 -14.51 8.13
C GLY A 126 -11.64 -16.02 8.11
N ARG A 127 -10.86 -16.80 7.35
CA ARG A 127 -11.08 -18.23 7.16
C ARG A 127 -11.10 -19.00 8.49
N ALA A 128 -12.03 -19.96 8.58
CA ALA A 128 -12.17 -20.88 9.71
C ALA A 128 -12.24 -20.17 11.08
N SER A 129 -13.17 -19.20 11.21
CA SER A 129 -13.36 -18.38 12.41
C SER A 129 -12.13 -17.53 12.75
N SER A 130 -11.56 -16.87 11.74
CA SER A 130 -10.37 -16.04 11.84
C SER A 130 -9.08 -16.77 12.21
N LEU A 131 -9.02 -18.09 12.02
CA LEU A 131 -7.74 -18.82 12.04
C LEU A 131 -6.85 -18.37 10.87
N GLY A 132 -7.48 -18.04 9.74
CA GLY A 132 -6.85 -17.51 8.55
C GLY A 132 -6.43 -18.57 7.53
N GLY A 133 -5.88 -18.10 6.41
CA GLY A 133 -5.45 -18.91 5.29
C GLY A 133 -4.67 -18.11 4.27
N VAL A 134 -3.85 -18.81 3.49
CA VAL A 134 -3.07 -18.24 2.39
C VAL A 134 -3.14 -19.16 1.18
N TYR A 135 -3.23 -18.57 0.01
CA TYR A 135 -3.38 -19.26 -1.27
C TYR A 135 -2.29 -18.78 -2.21
N VAL A 136 -1.60 -19.72 -2.85
CA VAL A 136 -0.53 -19.40 -3.80
C VAL A 136 -0.98 -19.86 -5.18
N PHE A 137 -0.97 -18.94 -6.13
CA PHE A 137 -1.29 -19.20 -7.52
C PHE A 137 0.00 -19.16 -8.33
N ALA A 138 0.24 -20.18 -9.13
CA ALA A 138 1.35 -20.23 -10.08
C ALA A 138 0.80 -20.01 -11.49
N ARG A 139 1.38 -19.05 -12.22
CA ARG A 139 1.01 -18.74 -13.59
C ARG A 139 1.68 -19.72 -14.55
N ASP A 140 0.89 -20.40 -15.37
CA ASP A 140 1.39 -21.10 -16.54
C ASP A 140 1.84 -20.05 -17.57
N THR A 141 3.12 -20.06 -17.92
CA THR A 141 3.68 -19.07 -18.85
C THR A 141 3.33 -19.32 -20.31
N GLU A 142 2.88 -20.52 -20.66
CA GLU A 142 2.47 -20.88 -22.02
C GLU A 142 1.02 -20.48 -22.28
N THR A 143 0.11 -20.74 -21.32
CA THR A 143 -1.32 -20.45 -21.47
C THR A 143 -1.74 -19.12 -20.85
N GLY A 144 -1.00 -18.64 -19.84
CA GLY A 144 -1.37 -17.49 -19.02
C GLY A 144 -2.40 -17.82 -17.93
N ASP A 145 -2.75 -19.10 -17.74
CA ASP A 145 -3.67 -19.54 -16.70
C ASP A 145 -3.01 -19.53 -15.33
N TRP A 146 -3.81 -19.42 -14.27
CA TRP A 146 -3.35 -19.45 -12.89
C TRP A 146 -3.76 -20.76 -12.22
N ASP A 147 -2.77 -21.58 -11.89
CA ASP A 147 -2.95 -22.82 -11.14
C ASP A 147 -2.92 -22.55 -9.65
N LEU A 148 -4.05 -22.74 -8.99
CA LEU A 148 -4.16 -22.62 -7.55
C LEU A 148 -3.44 -23.78 -6.84
N GLY A 149 -2.56 -23.42 -5.91
CA GLY A 149 -1.91 -24.31 -4.96
C GLY A 149 -2.32 -23.97 -3.54
N PHE A 150 -2.74 -24.99 -2.82
CA PHE A 150 -2.99 -24.85 -1.39
C PHE A 150 -1.67 -24.68 -0.61
N SER A 151 -1.75 -23.74 0.34
CA SER A 151 -0.85 -23.24 1.39
C SER A 151 0.43 -24.04 1.76
N PRO A 152 1.53 -23.34 2.11
CA PRO A 152 2.54 -23.89 3.00
C PRO A 152 1.90 -24.48 4.24
N LEU A 153 2.42 -25.62 4.71
CA LEU A 153 1.89 -26.27 5.90
C LEU A 153 2.30 -25.47 7.14
N ILE A 154 1.33 -24.77 7.72
CA ILE A 154 1.43 -24.09 9.02
C ILE A 154 0.52 -24.87 9.98
N THR A 155 1.11 -25.48 11.01
CA THR A 155 0.42 -26.48 11.84
C THR A 155 0.10 -26.03 13.25
N ASP A 156 0.64 -24.90 13.67
CA ASP A 156 0.59 -24.39 15.02
C ASP A 156 -0.48 -23.32 15.23
N LEU A 157 -1.35 -23.08 14.24
CA LEU A 157 -2.40 -22.09 14.34
C LEU A 157 -3.47 -22.47 15.38
N THR A 158 -3.96 -21.50 16.13
CA THR A 158 -5.05 -21.64 17.10
C THR A 158 -5.93 -20.39 17.17
N GLY A 159 -7.17 -20.49 17.63
CA GLY A 159 -7.98 -19.28 17.91
C GLY A 159 -8.13 -18.34 16.71
N THR A 160 -7.83 -17.06 16.92
CA THR A 160 -7.98 -15.96 15.96
C THR A 160 -6.63 -15.42 15.49
N ASP A 161 -5.78 -16.28 14.95
CA ASP A 161 -4.43 -15.91 14.50
C ASP A 161 -4.40 -14.98 13.28
N MET A 162 -5.48 -14.97 12.49
CA MET A 162 -5.64 -14.17 11.27
C MET A 162 -4.51 -14.40 10.25
N LEU A 163 -4.07 -15.66 10.08
CA LEU A 163 -3.07 -15.99 9.08
C LEU A 163 -3.46 -15.47 7.69
N GLY A 164 -2.52 -14.84 6.99
CA GLY A 164 -2.78 -14.20 5.70
C GLY A 164 -3.33 -12.78 5.84
N GLY A 165 -3.26 -12.19 7.04
CA GLY A 165 -3.51 -10.75 7.23
C GLY A 165 -2.52 -9.87 6.46
N ALA A 166 -1.29 -10.36 6.26
CA ALA A 166 -0.27 -9.79 5.38
C ALA A 166 0.48 -10.90 4.66
N VAL A 167 0.95 -10.63 3.43
CA VAL A 167 1.71 -11.57 2.60
C VAL A 167 2.81 -10.83 1.85
N ALA A 168 3.95 -11.49 1.62
CA ALA A 168 5.03 -10.97 0.80
C ALA A 168 5.73 -12.10 0.03
N ILE A 169 6.26 -11.80 -1.17
CA ILE A 169 7.07 -12.75 -1.96
C ILE A 169 8.25 -12.08 -2.62
N SER A 170 9.39 -12.77 -2.60
CA SER A 170 10.61 -12.36 -3.29
C SER A 170 11.39 -13.60 -3.72
N GLY A 171 11.50 -13.81 -5.03
CA GLY A 171 12.21 -14.96 -5.59
C GLY A 171 11.60 -16.32 -5.20
N ASP A 172 12.31 -17.07 -4.36
CA ASP A 172 11.91 -18.39 -3.85
C ASP A 172 11.26 -18.30 -2.46
N TRP A 173 11.00 -17.11 -1.93
CA TRP A 173 10.60 -16.93 -0.54
C TRP A 173 9.24 -16.27 -0.42
N LEU A 174 8.42 -16.83 0.45
CA LEU A 174 7.10 -16.35 0.83
C LEU A 174 7.11 -16.06 2.32
N ALA A 175 6.57 -14.93 2.74
CA ALA A 175 6.29 -14.62 4.13
C ALA A 175 4.78 -14.37 4.34
N VAL A 176 4.24 -14.83 5.46
CA VAL A 176 2.81 -14.71 5.78
C VAL A 176 2.66 -14.27 7.23
N GLY A 177 1.96 -13.17 7.44
CA GLY A 177 1.63 -12.63 8.77
C GLY A 177 0.40 -13.27 9.39
N GLY A 178 0.43 -13.44 10.70
CA GLY A 178 -0.70 -13.77 11.57
C GLY A 178 -0.66 -12.87 12.80
N PRO A 179 -1.13 -11.61 12.69
CA PRO A 179 -1.00 -10.62 13.76
C PRO A 179 -1.78 -10.98 15.03
N GLY A 180 -2.80 -11.85 14.92
CA GLY A 180 -3.57 -12.33 16.06
C GLY A 180 -2.93 -13.51 16.81
N HIS A 181 -1.76 -13.99 16.38
CA HIS A 181 -1.17 -15.19 16.98
C HIS A 181 -0.65 -14.95 18.41
N ASP A 182 -0.94 -15.90 19.30
CA ASP A 182 -0.53 -15.84 20.71
C ASP A 182 0.95 -16.25 20.91
N THR A 183 1.89 -15.43 20.42
CA THR A 183 3.33 -15.71 20.51
C THR A 183 4.03 -14.98 21.64
N GLY A 184 4.22 -15.62 22.79
CA GLY A 184 4.88 -14.98 23.95
C GLY A 184 3.98 -13.99 24.71
N GLY A 185 2.97 -13.42 24.05
CA GLY A 185 1.84 -12.67 24.60
C GLY A 185 0.54 -12.97 23.83
N ILE A 186 -0.60 -12.51 24.35
CA ILE A 186 -1.91 -12.65 23.68
C ILE A 186 -1.96 -11.68 22.50
N ASN A 187 -2.31 -12.16 21.30
CA ASN A 187 -2.29 -11.37 20.05
C ASN A 187 -0.97 -10.61 19.84
N ALA A 188 0.14 -11.20 20.25
CA ALA A 188 1.46 -10.61 20.05
C ALA A 188 1.93 -10.71 18.59
N GLY A 189 1.35 -11.66 17.85
CA GLY A 189 1.56 -11.88 16.43
C GLY A 189 2.70 -12.83 16.08
N ALA A 190 2.76 -13.24 14.81
CA ALA A 190 3.79 -14.09 14.24
C ALA A 190 3.89 -13.91 12.71
N VAL A 191 5.02 -14.33 12.14
CA VAL A 191 5.20 -14.47 10.69
C VAL A 191 5.73 -15.87 10.40
N TRP A 192 5.26 -16.49 9.32
CA TRP A 192 5.79 -17.75 8.82
C TRP A 192 6.46 -17.53 7.47
N ILE A 193 7.67 -18.07 7.32
CA ILE A 193 8.43 -17.97 6.07
C ILE A 193 8.53 -19.35 5.45
N SER A 194 8.30 -19.45 4.14
CA SER A 194 8.40 -20.70 3.39
C SER A 194 9.31 -20.53 2.17
N GLU A 195 10.06 -21.59 1.85
CA GLU A 195 10.96 -21.66 0.69
C GLU A 195 10.29 -22.46 -0.43
N ARG A 196 10.42 -22.02 -1.67
CA ARG A 196 10.02 -22.80 -2.84
C ARG A 196 10.97 -23.98 -3.02
N THR A 197 10.42 -25.18 -3.04
CA THR A 197 11.17 -26.44 -3.10
C THR A 197 11.13 -27.12 -4.47
N GLY A 198 10.33 -26.60 -5.40
CA GLY A 198 10.14 -27.14 -6.74
C GLY A 198 9.26 -26.26 -7.62
N PRO A 199 8.99 -26.69 -8.87
CA PRO A 199 8.13 -25.95 -9.78
C PRO A 199 6.68 -25.92 -9.30
N GLY A 200 5.91 -24.96 -9.83
CA GLY A 200 4.51 -24.76 -9.44
C GLY A 200 4.39 -24.41 -7.96
N ASN A 201 3.42 -25.00 -7.28
CA ASN A 201 3.07 -24.67 -5.89
C ASN A 201 3.74 -25.57 -4.85
N SER A 202 5.04 -25.82 -5.00
CA SER A 202 5.81 -26.66 -4.08
C SER A 202 6.57 -25.81 -3.06
N TRP A 203 6.03 -25.66 -1.86
CA TRP A 203 6.61 -24.82 -0.78
C TRP A 203 6.97 -25.66 0.45
N SER A 204 8.03 -25.28 1.16
CA SER A 204 8.40 -25.88 2.44
C SER A 204 7.36 -25.56 3.52
N ASN A 205 7.44 -26.25 4.66
CA ASN A 205 6.70 -25.82 5.84
C ASN A 205 7.18 -24.42 6.28
N GLY A 206 6.28 -23.65 6.86
CA GLY A 206 6.58 -22.33 7.39
C GLY A 206 7.48 -22.40 8.61
N VAL A 207 8.59 -21.68 8.61
CA VAL A 207 9.37 -21.39 9.82
C VAL A 207 8.79 -20.15 10.46
N ARG A 208 8.35 -20.28 11.72
CA ARG A 208 7.78 -19.17 12.49
C ARG A 208 8.89 -18.25 13.01
N LEU A 209 8.73 -16.95 12.76
CA LEU A 209 9.45 -15.86 13.40
C LEU A 209 8.50 -15.06 14.29
N GLN A 210 9.08 -14.38 15.28
CA GLN A 210 8.36 -13.60 16.28
C GLN A 210 9.23 -12.45 16.78
N ALA A 211 8.60 -11.43 17.37
CA ALA A 211 9.33 -10.37 18.07
C ALA A 211 10.15 -10.92 19.25
N SER A 212 11.31 -10.31 19.51
CA SER A 212 12.22 -10.68 20.61
C SER A 212 11.66 -10.38 22.00
N ASP A 213 10.75 -9.43 22.05
CA ASP A 213 10.17 -8.75 23.20
C ASP A 213 8.64 -8.74 23.10
N ALA A 214 8.09 -9.73 22.41
CA ALA A 214 6.67 -9.91 22.15
C ALA A 214 5.80 -9.75 23.41
N GLN A 215 4.85 -8.82 23.34
CA GLN A 215 3.88 -8.50 24.38
C GLN A 215 2.46 -8.55 23.87
N MET A 216 1.52 -8.40 24.80
CA MET A 216 0.10 -8.49 24.49
C MET A 216 -0.31 -7.32 23.61
N GLY A 217 -0.82 -7.63 22.41
CA GLY A 217 -1.38 -6.62 21.51
C GLY A 217 -0.39 -5.99 20.53
N ASP A 218 0.89 -6.35 20.56
CA ASP A 218 1.92 -5.80 19.66
C ASP A 218 1.61 -6.03 18.17
N GLN A 219 0.87 -7.11 17.85
CA GLN A 219 0.41 -7.46 16.51
C GLN A 219 1.54 -7.61 15.48
N PHE A 220 2.66 -8.22 15.87
CA PHE A 220 3.75 -8.57 14.95
C PHE A 220 3.23 -9.39 13.75
N GLY A 221 3.56 -8.99 12.53
CA GLY A 221 3.03 -9.62 11.32
C GLY A 221 1.76 -8.94 10.80
N TRP A 222 1.42 -7.76 11.31
CA TRP A 222 0.38 -6.90 10.77
C TRP A 222 0.65 -6.51 9.31
N SER A 223 1.91 -6.18 9.01
CA SER A 223 2.43 -5.87 7.69
C SER A 223 3.76 -6.60 7.50
N VAL A 224 4.06 -7.00 6.26
CA VAL A 224 5.23 -7.82 5.95
C VAL A 224 5.76 -7.43 4.57
N ALA A 225 7.07 -7.20 4.46
CA ALA A 225 7.74 -6.97 3.19
C ALA A 225 8.98 -7.86 3.06
N LEU A 226 9.29 -8.27 1.83
CA LEU A 226 10.39 -9.17 1.54
C LEU A 226 11.18 -8.71 0.32
N SER A 227 12.50 -8.59 0.46
CA SER A 227 13.38 -8.23 -0.65
C SER A 227 14.71 -8.97 -0.55
N GLY A 228 14.92 -9.97 -1.40
CA GLY A 228 16.13 -10.79 -1.38
C GLY A 228 16.30 -11.56 -0.07
N ASP A 229 17.31 -11.20 0.72
CA ASP A 229 17.64 -11.79 2.02
C ASP A 229 17.05 -11.01 3.22
N TRP A 230 16.33 -9.92 2.96
CA TRP A 230 15.72 -9.07 4.00
C TRP A 230 14.23 -9.30 4.12
N LEU A 231 13.77 -9.40 5.36
CA LEU A 231 12.36 -9.41 5.76
C LEU A 231 12.13 -8.29 6.75
N ALA A 232 11.12 -7.45 6.52
CA ALA A 232 10.65 -6.48 7.49
C ALA A 232 9.22 -6.83 7.91
N VAL A 233 8.94 -6.70 9.21
CA VAL A 233 7.67 -7.06 9.82
C VAL A 233 7.18 -5.95 10.72
N GLY A 234 6.00 -5.40 10.45
CA GLY A 234 5.35 -4.40 11.28
C GLY A 234 4.67 -4.97 12.51
N ALA A 235 4.68 -4.18 13.58
CA ALA A 235 4.01 -4.41 14.86
C ALA A 235 3.45 -3.07 15.36
N PRO A 236 2.36 -2.55 14.77
CA PRO A 236 1.86 -1.21 15.06
C PRO A 236 1.31 -1.05 16.49
N GLY A 237 0.99 -2.16 17.18
CA GLY A 237 0.52 -2.14 18.57
C GLY A 237 1.64 -2.16 19.62
N GLU A 238 2.91 -2.08 19.20
CA GLU A 238 4.05 -2.12 20.13
C GLU A 238 4.16 -0.81 20.95
N ASP A 239 4.51 -0.90 22.23
CA ASP A 239 4.44 0.21 23.19
C ASP A 239 5.69 1.12 23.22
N GLY A 240 6.55 1.02 22.20
CA GLY A 240 7.70 1.87 21.97
C GLY A 240 8.82 1.73 23.03
N PRO A 241 9.63 2.78 23.24
CA PRO A 241 10.75 2.71 24.17
C PRO A 241 10.30 2.42 25.62
N SER A 242 10.76 1.28 26.15
CA SER A 242 10.54 0.89 27.55
C SER A 242 9.07 0.71 27.95
N GLU A 243 8.20 0.36 26.99
CA GLU A 243 6.77 0.07 27.22
C GLU A 243 5.99 1.25 27.83
N GLN A 244 6.29 2.46 27.37
CA GLN A 244 5.73 3.70 27.93
C GLN A 244 4.91 4.50 26.93
N ARG A 245 4.82 4.04 25.68
CA ARG A 245 4.10 4.72 24.61
C ARG A 245 3.17 3.75 23.90
N PRO A 246 2.00 3.48 24.48
CA PRO A 246 1.04 2.55 23.90
C PRO A 246 0.79 2.79 22.42
N ASP A 247 0.84 1.72 21.63
CA ASP A 247 0.60 1.72 20.19
C ASP A 247 1.51 2.69 19.40
N ALA A 248 2.71 3.00 19.91
CA ALA A 248 3.71 3.79 19.17
C ALA A 248 4.16 3.06 17.90
N GLY A 249 4.22 1.72 17.98
CA GLY A 249 4.56 0.82 16.90
C GLY A 249 6.06 0.59 16.71
N ALA A 250 6.37 -0.55 16.10
CA ALA A 250 7.73 -0.97 15.75
C ALA A 250 7.77 -1.74 14.42
N VAL A 251 8.97 -1.82 13.84
CA VAL A 251 9.27 -2.75 12.74
C VAL A 251 10.43 -3.64 13.17
N TYR A 252 10.34 -4.93 12.87
CA TYR A 252 11.40 -5.90 13.12
C TYR A 252 11.98 -6.36 11.78
N VAL A 253 13.29 -6.20 11.62
CA VAL A 253 13.98 -6.57 10.38
C VAL A 253 14.86 -7.77 10.62
N PHE A 254 14.64 -8.82 9.83
CA PHE A 254 15.37 -10.09 9.87
C PHE A 254 16.23 -10.24 8.61
N HIS A 255 17.40 -10.85 8.79
CA HIS A 255 18.29 -11.18 7.69
C HIS A 255 18.45 -12.70 7.55
N ARG A 256 18.35 -13.22 6.32
CA ARG A 256 18.65 -14.63 6.04
C ARG A 256 20.15 -14.84 6.06
N THR A 257 20.64 -15.72 6.94
CA THR A 257 22.08 -15.83 7.26
C THR A 257 22.78 -17.04 6.63
N GLY A 258 22.08 -17.83 5.83
CA GLY A 258 22.66 -19.03 5.21
C GLY A 258 21.73 -19.71 4.21
N PRO A 259 22.14 -20.87 3.67
CA PRO A 259 21.30 -21.65 2.77
C PRO A 259 20.08 -22.21 3.52
N GLY A 260 18.94 -22.23 2.83
CA GLY A 260 17.67 -22.66 3.41
C GLY A 260 17.05 -21.61 4.34
N ASN A 261 16.02 -22.03 5.08
CA ASN A 261 15.16 -21.12 5.84
C ASN A 261 15.75 -20.79 7.23
N VAL A 262 16.89 -20.08 7.25
CA VAL A 262 17.63 -19.70 8.46
C VAL A 262 17.77 -18.18 8.54
N TRP A 263 17.05 -17.60 9.51
CA TRP A 263 16.99 -16.16 9.77
C TRP A 263 17.71 -15.84 11.08
N ASP A 264 18.24 -14.62 11.19
CA ASP A 264 18.76 -14.12 12.46
C ASP A 264 17.64 -13.83 13.49
N ALA A 265 18.00 -13.26 14.62
CA ALA A 265 17.06 -12.95 15.70
C ALA A 265 16.20 -11.71 15.42
N GLY A 266 16.42 -11.03 14.29
CA GLY A 266 15.80 -9.75 13.98
C GLY A 266 16.39 -8.58 14.77
N THR A 267 16.15 -7.37 14.25
CA THR A 267 16.46 -6.10 14.91
C THR A 267 15.19 -5.27 14.99
N LYS A 268 14.81 -4.84 16.19
CA LYS A 268 13.71 -3.90 16.41
C LYS A 268 14.14 -2.49 15.99
N LEU A 269 13.32 -1.86 15.17
CA LEU A 269 13.43 -0.48 14.71
C LEU A 269 12.21 0.30 15.19
N ILE A 270 12.47 1.49 15.69
CA ILE A 270 11.48 2.48 16.09
C ILE A 270 11.92 3.83 15.50
N PRO A 271 10.99 4.76 15.25
CA PRO A 271 11.35 6.09 14.79
C PRO A 271 12.14 6.84 15.88
N GLU A 272 12.93 7.84 15.50
CA GLU A 272 13.75 8.63 16.44
C GLU A 272 12.90 9.38 17.47
N SER A 273 11.65 9.68 17.14
CA SER A 273 10.70 10.41 17.99
C SER A 273 9.34 9.71 18.00
N PRO A 274 9.21 8.54 18.67
CA PRO A 274 7.95 7.82 18.72
C PRO A 274 6.94 8.59 19.59
N GLY A 275 5.76 8.85 19.04
CA GLY A 275 4.59 9.39 19.72
C GLY A 275 3.70 8.29 20.31
N LEU A 276 2.53 8.68 20.80
CA LEU A 276 1.52 7.78 21.34
C LEU A 276 0.54 7.45 20.23
N ALA A 277 0.20 6.18 20.04
CA ALA A 277 -0.72 5.76 18.98
C ALA A 277 -0.29 6.19 17.56
N ASP A 278 1.01 6.41 17.33
CA ASP A 278 1.56 6.73 16.00
C ASP A 278 1.44 5.55 15.02
N GLN A 279 1.38 4.32 15.57
CA GLN A 279 1.22 3.07 14.82
C GLN A 279 2.33 2.86 13.77
N PHE A 280 3.57 3.18 14.11
CA PHE A 280 4.71 2.91 13.24
C PHE A 280 4.80 1.42 12.90
N GLY A 281 4.95 1.09 11.61
CA GLY A 281 4.87 -0.29 11.13
C GLY A 281 3.47 -0.71 10.71
N PHE A 282 2.52 0.22 10.59
CA PHE A 282 1.19 -0.07 10.05
C PHE A 282 1.25 -0.65 8.64
N ASP A 283 2.13 -0.10 7.79
CA ASP A 283 2.47 -0.69 6.50
C ASP A 283 3.97 -0.55 6.25
N VAL A 284 4.55 -1.49 5.50
CA VAL A 284 6.00 -1.54 5.23
C VAL A 284 6.24 -2.12 3.86
N ASP A 285 7.22 -1.53 3.15
CA ASP A 285 7.73 -2.08 1.89
C ASP A 285 9.27 -2.01 1.83
N LEU A 286 9.89 -2.91 1.07
CA LEU A 286 11.34 -3.11 0.98
C LEU A 286 11.83 -3.18 -0.48
N SER A 287 12.85 -2.40 -0.79
CA SER A 287 13.63 -2.51 -2.03
C SER A 287 15.11 -2.66 -1.70
N GLY A 288 15.57 -3.91 -1.63
CA GLY A 288 16.93 -4.26 -1.22
C GLY A 288 17.26 -3.77 0.19
N GLU A 289 18.23 -2.87 0.29
CA GLU A 289 18.72 -2.27 1.55
C GLU A 289 17.99 -0.97 1.92
N ARG A 290 16.83 -0.71 1.32
CA ARG A 290 15.97 0.43 1.64
C ARG A 290 14.57 -0.01 2.01
N MET A 291 14.04 0.59 3.07
CA MET A 291 12.71 0.33 3.59
C MET A 291 11.92 1.62 3.67
N ILE A 292 10.62 1.55 3.39
CA ILE A 292 9.65 2.58 3.76
C ILE A 292 8.68 2.01 4.80
N VAL A 293 8.33 2.82 5.80
CA VAL A 293 7.43 2.42 6.88
C VAL A 293 6.38 3.50 7.12
N GLY A 294 5.12 3.12 7.16
CA GLY A 294 3.99 3.97 7.49
C GLY A 294 3.74 4.10 9.00
N ALA A 295 3.32 5.29 9.42
CA ALA A 295 2.83 5.61 10.77
C ALA A 295 1.63 6.57 10.64
N PRO A 296 0.45 6.07 10.25
CA PRO A 296 -0.70 6.92 9.93
C PRO A 296 -1.26 7.68 11.14
N GLY A 297 -0.99 7.20 12.37
CA GLY A 297 -1.41 7.88 13.60
C GLY A 297 -0.47 9.00 14.04
N ASP A 298 0.69 9.17 13.41
CA ASP A 298 1.68 10.17 13.81
C ASP A 298 1.15 11.61 13.65
N ASP A 299 1.19 12.37 14.73
CA ASP A 299 0.75 13.77 14.77
C ASP A 299 1.75 14.72 14.09
N GLY A 300 2.97 14.27 13.81
CA GLY A 300 4.06 15.07 13.26
C GLY A 300 4.94 15.76 14.31
N THR A 301 5.65 16.80 13.86
CA THR A 301 6.70 17.45 14.68
C THR A 301 6.17 18.65 15.48
N VAL A 302 6.91 19.03 16.53
CA VAL A 302 6.58 20.18 17.38
C VAL A 302 6.53 21.47 16.54
N GLY A 303 5.33 22.04 16.42
CA GLY A 303 5.05 23.26 15.63
C GLY A 303 4.25 23.02 14.35
N ASP A 304 4.06 21.76 13.97
CA ASP A 304 3.21 21.29 12.86
C ASP A 304 2.45 20.01 13.26
N SER A 305 2.06 19.95 14.55
CA SER A 305 1.35 18.81 15.15
C SER A 305 -0.12 18.88 14.76
N VAL A 306 -0.57 17.87 14.03
CA VAL A 306 -1.92 17.72 13.50
C VAL A 306 -2.36 16.28 13.79
N PRO A 307 -3.42 16.07 14.60
CA PRO A 307 -3.75 14.74 15.11
C PRO A 307 -3.95 13.69 14.02
N SER A 308 -3.22 12.58 14.06
CA SER A 308 -3.33 11.50 13.05
C SER A 308 -3.21 11.98 11.60
N ALA A 309 -2.41 13.02 11.36
CA ALA A 309 -2.08 13.46 10.00
C ALA A 309 -1.21 12.44 9.26
N GLY A 310 -0.40 11.70 10.02
CA GLY A 310 0.45 10.62 9.56
C GLY A 310 1.82 11.05 9.06
N THR A 311 2.74 10.08 9.02
CA THR A 311 4.10 10.20 8.50
C THR A 311 4.51 8.88 7.84
N ALA A 312 5.41 8.94 6.84
CA ALA A 312 6.13 7.77 6.36
C ALA A 312 7.65 7.97 6.57
N TYR A 313 8.36 6.91 6.90
CA TYR A 313 9.77 6.95 7.27
C TYR A 313 10.61 6.13 6.28
N ILE A 314 11.78 6.63 5.88
CA ILE A 314 12.74 5.85 5.09
C ILE A 314 13.88 5.39 5.97
N PHE A 315 14.15 4.09 5.94
CA PHE A 315 15.34 3.50 6.55
C PHE A 315 16.27 2.96 5.47
N GLU A 316 17.58 3.15 5.66
CA GLU A 316 18.63 2.58 4.81
C GLU A 316 19.56 1.70 5.63
N TYR A 317 19.88 0.51 5.12
CA TYR A 317 20.89 -0.35 5.70
C TYR A 317 22.27 0.12 5.28
N SER A 318 23.08 0.54 6.25
CA SER A 318 24.46 0.95 6.05
C SER A 318 25.28 0.70 7.31
N ASP A 319 26.59 0.49 7.14
CA ASP A 319 27.51 0.23 8.26
C ASP A 319 27.02 -0.88 9.22
N MET A 320 26.44 -1.94 8.64
CA MET A 320 25.87 -3.11 9.34
C MET A 320 24.64 -2.80 10.22
N SER A 321 23.91 -1.73 9.94
CA SER A 321 22.73 -1.32 10.72
C SER A 321 21.69 -0.58 9.87
N TRP A 322 20.43 -0.68 10.24
CA TRP A 322 19.36 0.15 9.65
C TRP A 322 19.34 1.51 10.31
N GLN A 323 19.33 2.57 9.49
CA GLN A 323 19.33 3.97 9.95
C GLN A 323 18.11 4.69 9.37
N GLN A 324 17.38 5.43 10.20
CA GLN A 324 16.35 6.36 9.72
C GLN A 324 17.06 7.47 8.94
N THR A 325 16.72 7.65 7.67
CA THR A 325 17.34 8.65 6.79
C THR A 325 16.40 9.78 6.43
N GLU A 326 15.09 9.54 6.41
CA GLU A 326 14.09 10.55 6.08
C GLU A 326 12.79 10.38 6.87
N GLN A 327 12.08 11.49 7.01
CA GLN A 327 10.67 11.54 7.39
C GLN A 327 9.91 12.24 6.25
N LEU A 328 9.06 11.50 5.57
CA LEU A 328 8.24 11.98 4.47
C LEU A 328 6.91 12.48 5.04
N ARG A 329 6.57 13.73 4.74
CA ARG A 329 5.27 14.33 5.07
C ARG A 329 4.76 15.15 3.89
N ALA A 330 3.46 15.08 3.66
CA ALA A 330 2.80 15.97 2.72
C ALA A 330 2.59 17.37 3.32
N VAL A 331 2.44 18.36 2.44
CA VAL A 331 2.14 19.73 2.88
C VAL A 331 0.65 19.87 3.21
N ALA A 332 0.36 20.62 4.28
CA ALA A 332 -1.00 20.97 4.69
C ALA A 332 -1.91 19.75 4.97
N LEU A 333 -1.33 18.68 5.53
CA LEU A 333 -2.10 17.57 6.08
C LEU A 333 -3.03 18.07 7.18
N ARG A 334 -4.19 17.42 7.28
CA ARG A 334 -5.21 17.67 8.29
C ARG A 334 -5.31 16.52 9.26
N SER A 335 -6.13 16.76 10.27
CA SER A 335 -6.44 15.73 11.25
C SER A 335 -7.07 14.55 10.51
N GLU A 336 -6.59 13.34 10.78
CA GLU A 336 -7.14 12.11 10.19
C GLU A 336 -6.96 11.98 8.66
N ASP A 337 -5.99 12.68 8.06
CA ASP A 337 -5.61 12.43 6.65
C ASP A 337 -4.91 11.06 6.48
N PHE A 338 -4.28 10.54 7.54
CA PHE A 338 -3.58 9.25 7.58
C PHE A 338 -2.48 9.08 6.51
N PHE A 339 -1.61 10.07 6.34
CA PHE A 339 -0.44 9.93 5.46
C PHE A 339 0.44 8.76 5.93
N GLY A 340 0.79 7.85 5.03
CA GLY A 340 1.53 6.63 5.41
C GLY A 340 0.62 5.48 5.80
N PHE A 341 -0.70 5.56 5.53
CA PHE A 341 -1.61 4.42 5.68
C PHE A 341 -1.21 3.23 4.82
N SER A 342 -0.76 3.50 3.60
CA SER A 342 -0.12 2.51 2.74
C SER A 342 1.16 3.07 2.13
N VAL A 343 2.16 2.22 1.95
CA VAL A 343 3.48 2.61 1.44
C VAL A 343 4.01 1.60 0.43
N GLY A 344 4.73 2.08 -0.58
CA GLY A 344 5.44 1.24 -1.54
C GLY A 344 6.76 1.87 -1.96
N ILE A 345 7.79 1.07 -2.23
CA ILE A 345 9.10 1.53 -2.65
C ILE A 345 9.76 0.59 -3.67
N ASP A 346 10.23 1.15 -4.78
CA ASP A 346 11.10 0.46 -5.73
C ASP A 346 12.29 1.34 -6.08
N GLY A 347 13.46 0.96 -5.57
CA GLY A 347 14.70 1.70 -5.70
C GLY A 347 14.52 3.13 -5.21
N ASN A 348 14.57 4.08 -6.14
CA ASN A 348 14.54 5.52 -5.89
C ASN A 348 13.15 6.15 -6.07
N LEU A 349 12.09 5.35 -6.16
CA LEU A 349 10.71 5.80 -6.27
C LEU A 349 9.91 5.23 -5.09
N ALA A 350 9.15 6.07 -4.40
CA ALA A 350 8.26 5.66 -3.33
C ALA A 350 6.87 6.22 -3.56
N VAL A 351 5.85 5.51 -3.08
CA VAL A 351 4.45 5.92 -3.12
C VAL A 351 3.89 5.85 -1.71
N VAL A 352 3.12 6.86 -1.31
CA VAL A 352 2.52 6.92 0.02
C VAL A 352 1.05 7.30 -0.11
N GLY A 353 0.18 6.41 0.39
CA GLY A 353 -1.27 6.62 0.43
C GLY A 353 -1.70 7.58 1.54
N VAL A 354 -2.77 8.33 1.25
CA VAL A 354 -3.39 9.32 2.15
C VAL A 354 -4.92 9.21 1.99
N PRO A 355 -5.55 8.14 2.49
CA PRO A 355 -6.96 7.84 2.22
C PRO A 355 -7.93 8.87 2.81
N GLY A 356 -7.59 9.49 3.94
CA GLY A 356 -8.42 10.52 4.57
C GLY A 356 -8.24 11.91 3.96
N TRP A 357 -7.51 12.03 2.84
CA TRP A 357 -7.25 13.34 2.27
C TRP A 357 -8.52 13.99 1.73
N ASP A 358 -8.85 15.13 2.32
CA ASP A 358 -9.99 15.93 1.90
C ASP A 358 -9.64 16.94 0.80
N CYS A 359 -10.56 17.11 -0.16
CA CYS A 359 -10.46 18.17 -1.14
C CYS A 359 -11.40 19.35 -0.85
N PHE A 360 -10.81 20.51 -0.49
CA PHE A 360 -11.57 21.76 -0.29
C PHE A 360 -11.22 22.88 -1.27
N ASN A 361 -10.28 22.67 -2.20
CA ASN A 361 -9.85 23.70 -3.14
C ASN A 361 -10.11 23.29 -4.60
N PRO A 362 -11.09 23.90 -5.30
CA PRO A 362 -11.39 23.61 -6.71
C PRO A 362 -10.28 24.03 -7.68
N TYR A 363 -9.23 24.72 -7.21
CA TYR A 363 -8.03 25.03 -7.99
C TYR A 363 -6.96 23.91 -7.93
N ILE A 364 -7.11 22.94 -7.02
CA ILE A 364 -6.17 21.82 -6.83
C ILE A 364 -6.79 20.49 -7.29
N CYS A 365 -8.11 20.32 -7.12
CA CYS A 365 -8.82 19.11 -7.52
C CYS A 365 -9.68 19.32 -8.78
N PRO A 366 -10.01 18.24 -9.51
CA PRO A 366 -11.10 18.27 -10.49
C PRO A 366 -12.36 18.88 -9.86
N LEU A 367 -13.12 19.69 -10.62
CA LEU A 367 -14.30 20.41 -10.12
C LEU A 367 -15.37 19.50 -9.47
N ASP A 368 -15.33 18.20 -9.78
CA ASP A 368 -16.28 17.20 -9.30
C ASP A 368 -15.79 16.42 -8.07
N ALA A 369 -14.54 16.63 -7.64
CA ALA A 369 -13.89 15.92 -6.52
C ALA A 369 -13.90 16.72 -5.20
N ILE A 370 -14.83 17.65 -5.00
CA ILE A 370 -14.95 18.41 -3.74
C ILE A 370 -15.69 17.55 -2.70
N GLY A 371 -15.01 17.18 -1.61
CA GLY A 371 -15.55 16.28 -0.61
C GLY A 371 -14.57 15.92 0.49
N ASP A 372 -15.12 15.32 1.54
CA ASP A 372 -14.36 14.69 2.62
C ASP A 372 -13.87 13.29 2.14
N ASP A 373 -12.70 12.83 2.60
CA ASP A 373 -12.13 11.49 2.38
C ASP A 373 -12.01 11.03 0.90
N VAL A 374 -11.71 11.95 -0.04
CA VAL A 374 -11.52 11.59 -1.46
C VAL A 374 -10.30 10.69 -1.66
N GLY A 375 -9.27 10.95 -0.85
CA GLY A 375 -8.01 10.21 -0.85
C GLY A 375 -7.09 10.54 -2.02
N VAL A 376 -5.78 10.41 -1.79
CA VAL A 376 -4.73 10.57 -2.80
C VAL A 376 -3.55 9.63 -2.51
N ALA A 377 -2.64 9.50 -3.48
CA ALA A 377 -1.32 8.92 -3.24
C ALA A 377 -0.20 9.90 -3.65
N TYR A 378 0.76 10.13 -2.78
CA TYR A 378 1.95 10.94 -3.06
C TYR A 378 3.05 10.09 -3.66
N VAL A 379 3.67 10.57 -4.72
CA VAL A 379 4.85 9.95 -5.33
C VAL A 379 6.08 10.73 -4.92
N TRP A 380 7.05 10.05 -4.33
CA TRP A 380 8.33 10.59 -3.91
C TRP A 380 9.44 10.00 -4.76
N GLY A 381 10.49 10.78 -5.01
CA GLY A 381 11.68 10.29 -5.66
C GLY A 381 12.95 10.76 -4.99
N ARG A 382 13.96 9.88 -5.01
CA ARG A 382 15.30 10.19 -4.52
C ARG A 382 16.09 10.98 -5.56
N TYR A 383 16.77 12.04 -5.12
CA TYR A 383 17.70 12.85 -5.91
C TYR A 383 19.11 12.25 -5.89
N GLU A 384 19.99 12.78 -6.75
CA GLU A 384 21.41 12.36 -6.83
C GLU A 384 22.18 12.64 -5.53
N ASP A 385 21.78 13.64 -4.75
CA ASP A 385 22.37 13.97 -3.46
C ASP A 385 21.88 13.06 -2.31
N GLY A 386 20.99 12.12 -2.61
CA GLY A 386 20.46 11.14 -1.67
C GLY A 386 19.19 11.59 -0.94
N THR A 387 18.76 12.85 -1.08
CA THR A 387 17.54 13.36 -0.47
C THR A 387 16.29 12.89 -1.20
N TRP A 388 15.13 12.95 -0.55
CA TRP A 388 13.83 12.61 -1.13
C TRP A 388 12.96 13.84 -1.35
N GLY A 389 12.17 13.86 -2.43
CA GLY A 389 11.18 14.91 -2.66
C GLY A 389 9.98 14.46 -3.48
N VAL A 390 8.89 15.22 -3.36
CA VAL A 390 7.63 14.95 -4.05
C VAL A 390 7.80 15.12 -5.56
N ARG A 391 7.49 14.05 -6.31
CA ARG A 391 7.39 14.03 -7.78
C ARG A 391 6.01 14.37 -8.28
N GLY A 392 4.98 14.09 -7.50
CA GLY A 392 3.60 14.35 -7.88
C GLY A 392 2.61 13.76 -6.89
N ILE A 393 1.35 14.03 -7.15
CA ILE A 393 0.20 13.49 -6.42
C ILE A 393 -0.66 12.78 -7.45
N LEU A 394 -1.07 11.56 -7.14
CA LEU A 394 -2.01 10.77 -7.93
C LEU A 394 -3.41 11.11 -7.44
N PRO A 395 -4.21 11.83 -8.24
CA PRO A 395 -5.57 12.19 -7.85
C PRO A 395 -6.53 11.03 -8.15
N ASN A 396 -7.64 10.99 -7.41
CA ASN A 396 -8.80 10.21 -7.79
C ASN A 396 -9.45 10.84 -9.03
N LEU A 397 -9.52 10.07 -10.12
CA LEU A 397 -9.94 10.56 -11.44
C LEU A 397 -11.39 10.18 -11.80
N VAL A 398 -12.07 9.37 -10.99
CA VAL A 398 -13.33 8.73 -11.39
C VAL A 398 -14.45 8.80 -10.37
N SER A 399 -14.19 9.17 -9.11
CA SER A 399 -15.23 9.14 -8.09
C SER A 399 -15.22 10.36 -7.16
N THR A 400 -16.33 10.51 -6.45
CA THR A 400 -16.76 11.63 -5.61
C THR A 400 -16.87 11.18 -4.15
N GLN A 401 -16.40 11.98 -3.18
CA GLN A 401 -16.53 11.86 -1.70
C GLN A 401 -16.43 10.44 -1.07
N ASN A 402 -15.54 10.27 -0.10
CA ASN A 402 -15.35 9.02 0.67
C ASN A 402 -14.85 7.80 -0.10
N ASP A 403 -14.21 7.98 -1.26
CA ASP A 403 -13.64 6.86 -2.01
C ASP A 403 -12.37 6.29 -1.37
N ARG A 404 -11.64 7.12 -0.61
CA ARG A 404 -10.41 6.78 0.10
C ARG A 404 -9.32 6.20 -0.81
N MET A 405 -9.08 6.83 -1.96
CA MET A 405 -7.93 6.47 -2.81
C MET A 405 -6.62 6.57 -2.01
N GLY A 406 -5.68 5.66 -2.25
CA GLY A 406 -4.48 5.53 -1.42
C GLY A 406 -4.68 4.59 -0.23
N TRP A 407 -5.81 3.88 -0.18
CA TRP A 407 -6.02 2.79 0.76
C TRP A 407 -4.96 1.70 0.62
N SER A 408 -4.62 1.36 -0.62
CA SER A 408 -3.49 0.51 -0.97
C SER A 408 -2.67 1.16 -2.08
N VAL A 409 -1.37 0.90 -2.10
CA VAL A 409 -0.45 1.38 -3.14
C VAL A 409 0.55 0.29 -3.52
N GLY A 410 1.04 0.33 -4.76
CA GLY A 410 2.09 -0.56 -5.25
C GLY A 410 2.97 0.16 -6.26
N VAL A 411 4.24 -0.28 -6.38
CA VAL A 411 5.21 0.30 -7.31
C VAL A 411 6.10 -0.78 -7.93
N SER A 412 6.26 -0.72 -9.25
CA SER A 412 7.20 -1.56 -9.99
C SER A 412 7.80 -0.77 -11.16
N GLY A 413 9.08 -0.45 -11.04
CA GLY A 413 9.81 0.43 -11.93
C GLY A 413 9.16 1.80 -12.05
N ALA A 414 8.58 2.07 -13.23
CA ALA A 414 7.87 3.31 -13.51
C ALA A 414 6.35 3.19 -13.35
N TYR A 415 5.82 2.02 -13.01
CA TYR A 415 4.37 1.78 -12.91
C TYR A 415 3.93 1.76 -11.46
N LEU A 416 2.75 2.32 -11.22
CA LEU A 416 2.17 2.46 -9.89
C LEU A 416 0.74 1.93 -9.92
N SER A 417 0.33 1.27 -8.84
CA SER A 417 -1.07 0.92 -8.61
C SER A 417 -1.56 1.56 -7.33
N THR A 418 -2.87 1.82 -7.24
CA THR A 418 -3.50 2.24 -5.99
C THR A 418 -4.97 1.86 -5.98
N GLY A 419 -5.48 1.52 -4.80
CA GLY A 419 -6.89 1.21 -4.59
C GLY A 419 -7.64 2.32 -3.86
N ALA A 420 -8.93 2.41 -4.15
CA ALA A 420 -9.94 3.17 -3.44
C ALA A 420 -11.03 2.19 -2.99
N SER A 421 -10.91 1.66 -1.77
CA SER A 421 -11.74 0.53 -1.31
C SER A 421 -13.20 0.89 -1.06
N GLU A 422 -13.48 2.16 -0.79
CA GLU A 422 -14.84 2.68 -0.53
C GLU A 422 -15.38 3.45 -1.75
N GLY A 423 -14.72 3.31 -2.91
CA GLY A 423 -15.09 3.98 -4.14
C GLY A 423 -16.38 3.47 -4.78
N GLY A 424 -17.17 4.37 -5.38
CA GLY A 424 -18.23 4.00 -6.31
C GLY A 424 -17.63 3.35 -7.57
N GLY A 425 -18.12 2.17 -7.98
CA GLY A 425 -17.55 1.45 -9.12
C GLY A 425 -17.49 2.30 -10.41
N ALA A 426 -16.33 2.37 -11.06
CA ALA A 426 -16.05 3.30 -12.17
C ALA A 426 -16.82 3.07 -13.51
N VAL A 427 -17.83 2.18 -13.57
CA VAL A 427 -18.43 1.73 -14.85
C VAL A 427 -19.94 1.96 -14.94
N GLY A 428 -20.39 3.20 -15.02
CA GLY A 428 -21.74 3.55 -15.51
C GLY A 428 -22.91 3.15 -14.60
N ASN A 429 -22.62 2.52 -13.46
CA ASN A 429 -23.47 2.39 -12.29
C ASN A 429 -22.58 2.77 -11.10
N ASP A 430 -22.84 3.91 -10.45
CA ASP A 430 -22.23 4.25 -9.17
C ASP A 430 -22.71 3.24 -8.13
N VAL A 431 -22.09 2.05 -8.11
CA VAL A 431 -22.38 0.99 -7.14
C VAL A 431 -21.63 1.36 -5.86
N PRO A 432 -22.34 1.71 -4.76
CA PRO A 432 -21.69 2.18 -3.54
C PRO A 432 -20.71 1.16 -2.98
N ASP A 433 -19.53 1.63 -2.56
CA ASP A 433 -18.47 0.85 -1.91
C ASP A 433 -17.98 -0.40 -2.68
N ALA A 434 -18.21 -0.45 -4.00
CA ALA A 434 -17.72 -1.54 -4.83
C ALA A 434 -16.18 -1.55 -4.94
N GLY A 435 -15.58 -0.38 -4.72
CA GLY A 435 -14.15 -0.14 -4.81
C GLY A 435 -13.65 0.03 -6.24
N THR A 436 -12.44 0.57 -6.39
CA THR A 436 -11.79 0.80 -7.69
C THR A 436 -10.27 0.66 -7.59
N GLY A 437 -9.66 0.10 -8.63
CA GLY A 437 -8.21 0.08 -8.81
C GLY A 437 -7.76 1.10 -9.86
N PHE A 438 -6.61 1.70 -9.65
CA PHE A 438 -6.03 2.68 -10.55
C PHE A 438 -4.60 2.30 -10.91
N PHE A 439 -4.25 2.49 -12.18
CA PHE A 439 -2.88 2.36 -12.66
C PHE A 439 -2.32 3.70 -13.13
N TYR A 440 -1.08 3.99 -12.74
CA TYR A 440 -0.36 5.18 -13.16
C TYR A 440 1.02 4.81 -13.69
N LYS A 441 1.61 5.73 -14.45
CA LYS A 441 3.00 5.67 -14.90
C LYS A 441 3.73 6.93 -14.46
N SER A 442 4.78 6.75 -13.69
CA SER A 442 5.68 7.81 -13.23
C SER A 442 6.34 8.52 -14.43
N PRO A 443 6.42 9.87 -14.42
CA PRO A 443 7.15 10.61 -15.44
C PRO A 443 8.64 10.24 -15.46
N THR A 444 9.26 10.29 -16.64
CA THR A 444 10.70 10.04 -16.81
C THR A 444 11.58 11.23 -16.43
N SER A 445 10.98 12.37 -16.12
CA SER A 445 11.70 13.60 -15.75
C SER A 445 12.31 13.48 -14.34
N PRO A 446 13.51 14.04 -14.10
CA PRO A 446 14.07 14.10 -12.76
C PRO A 446 13.14 14.92 -11.84
N PRO A 447 13.11 14.60 -10.54
CA PRO A 447 12.30 15.34 -9.57
C PRO A 447 12.71 16.81 -9.55
N ILE A 448 11.75 17.72 -9.36
CA ILE A 448 11.99 19.17 -9.27
C ILE A 448 12.10 19.51 -7.78
N ILE A 449 13.20 20.16 -7.37
CA ILE A 449 13.39 20.57 -5.98
C ILE A 449 12.43 21.72 -5.68
N CYS A 450 11.30 21.43 -5.05
CA CYS A 450 10.39 22.43 -4.51
C CYS A 450 10.73 22.70 -3.03
N SER A 451 11.08 23.94 -2.71
CA SER A 451 11.25 24.34 -1.30
C SER A 451 9.88 24.36 -0.58
N PRO A 452 9.70 23.64 0.55
CA PRO A 452 8.43 23.57 1.26
C PRO A 452 8.01 24.91 1.91
N ILE A 453 8.93 25.88 1.99
CA ILE A 453 8.69 27.19 2.64
C ILE A 453 8.46 28.30 1.62
N SER A 454 8.99 28.18 0.40
CA SER A 454 9.03 29.29 -0.56
C SER A 454 8.31 29.05 -1.86
N TRP A 455 7.82 27.83 -2.13
CA TRP A 455 7.20 27.45 -3.43
C TRP A 455 8.07 27.88 -4.63
N SER A 456 9.38 27.95 -4.42
CA SER A 456 10.36 28.22 -5.45
C SER A 456 11.03 26.91 -5.86
N CYS A 457 11.06 26.67 -7.16
CA CYS A 457 11.73 25.53 -7.77
C CYS A 457 13.13 25.96 -8.22
N ILE A 458 14.16 25.16 -7.91
CA ILE A 458 15.52 25.31 -8.47
C ILE A 458 15.76 24.20 -9.48
#